data_AF-A0AAN7ARS2-F1
#
_entry.id   AF-A0AAN7ARS2-F1
#
_cell.length_a   1.000
_cell.length_b   1.000
_cell.length_c   1.000
_cell.angle_alpha   90.00
_cell.angle_beta   90.00
_cell.angle_gamma   90.00
#
_symmetry.space_group_name_H-M   'P 1'
#
loop_
_entity.id
_entity.type
_entity.pdbx_description
1 polymer ?
#
loop_
_entity_poly.entity_id
_entity_poly.type
_entity_poly.pdbx_seq_one_letter_code
_entity_poly.pdbx_strand_id
1 'polypeptide(L)'
;MKSEARRRAEKELDDLVKKIRQEPGFERLLLPPSEEQFMKAADPDPVVVVDVSDLRCDAFVVTRDGIRLLELPKITLDGVQGKARQIQRDSVSLGSTLPWLWDVLASPVLEALDFTSPPSSADSREPHMWRIPVGPLNFLPVHAAGYHGKQTGETALDRVISSYGSSIKSLLAARPTMGSCS
;
A
#
# COMPACT_ATOMS: atom_id res chain seq x y z
N MET A 1 24.08 -21.02 21.64
CA MET A 1 24.96 -19.94 21.11
C MET A 1 24.28 -18.89 20.24
N LYS A 2 23.86 -19.13 18.96
CA LYS A 2 23.23 -18.08 18.12
C LYS A 2 21.91 -17.52 18.69
N SER A 3 21.10 -18.37 19.33
CA SER A 3 19.83 -18.00 19.98
C SER A 3 20.01 -17.14 21.23
N GLU A 4 21.02 -17.43 22.07
CA GLU A 4 21.25 -16.68 23.32
C GLU A 4 21.83 -15.29 23.05
N ALA A 5 22.76 -15.19 22.09
CA ALA A 5 23.28 -13.91 21.63
C ALA A 5 22.18 -13.02 21.04
N ARG A 6 21.27 -13.61 20.24
CA ARG A 6 20.11 -12.89 19.70
C ARG A 6 19.16 -12.40 20.79
N ARG A 7 18.81 -13.27 21.75
CA ARG A 7 17.94 -12.89 22.88
C ARG A 7 18.54 -11.78 23.73
N ARG A 8 19.87 -11.80 23.94
CA ARG A 8 20.57 -10.74 24.66
C ARG A 8 20.51 -9.41 23.91
N ALA A 9 20.77 -9.43 22.60
CA ALA A 9 20.68 -8.23 21.77
C ALA A 9 19.26 -7.66 21.70
N GLU A 10 18.23 -8.52 21.62
CA GLU A 10 16.81 -8.11 21.66
C GLU A 10 16.49 -7.41 22.99
N LYS A 11 16.96 -7.95 24.12
CA LYS A 11 16.78 -7.30 25.43
C LYS A 11 17.51 -5.96 25.53
N GLU A 12 18.76 -5.90 25.10
CA GLU A 12 19.56 -4.66 25.12
C GLU A 12 18.92 -3.57 24.23
N LEU A 13 18.36 -3.96 23.07
CA LEU A 13 17.58 -3.07 22.22
C LEU A 13 16.31 -2.57 22.92
N ASP A 14 15.53 -3.46 23.54
CA ASP A 14 14.30 -3.10 24.24
C ASP A 14 14.57 -2.12 25.39
N ASP A 15 15.63 -2.36 26.16
CA ASP A 15 16.03 -1.50 27.28
C ASP A 15 16.49 -0.12 26.79
N LEU A 16 17.26 -0.09 25.69
CA LEU A 16 17.68 1.18 25.06
C LEU A 16 16.47 1.96 24.51
N VAL A 17 15.54 1.29 23.84
CA VAL A 17 14.33 1.92 23.30
C VAL A 17 13.48 2.49 24.42
N LYS A 18 13.31 1.77 25.53
CA LYS A 18 12.60 2.30 26.72
C LYS A 18 13.25 3.55 27.27
N LYS A 19 14.59 3.60 27.33
CA LYS A 19 15.32 4.79 27.78
C LYS A 19 15.09 5.97 26.83
N ILE A 20 15.22 5.76 25.51
CA ILE A 20 15.05 6.85 24.54
C ILE A 20 13.61 7.39 24.57
N ARG A 21 12.60 6.55 24.81
CA ARG A 21 11.20 6.98 24.94
C ARG A 21 10.92 7.89 26.15
N GLN A 22 11.87 8.07 27.06
CA GLN A 22 11.75 9.02 28.18
C GLN A 22 12.19 10.45 27.78
N GLU A 23 12.83 10.61 26.62
CA GLU A 23 13.24 11.92 26.11
C GLU A 23 12.08 12.64 25.39
N PRO A 24 11.94 13.97 25.56
CA PRO A 24 10.89 14.75 24.89
C PRO A 24 10.90 14.56 23.37
N GLY A 25 9.74 14.22 22.80
CA GLY A 25 9.56 13.99 21.36
C GLY A 25 9.89 12.56 20.88
N PHE A 26 10.36 11.68 21.77
CA PHE A 26 10.68 10.28 21.44
C PHE A 26 9.75 9.25 22.08
N GLU A 27 8.67 9.68 22.72
CA GLU A 27 7.76 8.84 23.51
C GLU A 27 7.18 7.68 22.71
N ARG A 28 7.01 7.88 21.39
CA ARG A 28 6.51 6.88 20.44
C ARG A 28 7.58 6.30 19.51
N LEU A 29 8.86 6.45 19.83
CA LEU A 29 9.95 5.91 19.02
C LEU A 29 9.75 4.40 18.79
N LEU A 30 9.80 3.96 17.53
CA LEU A 30 9.57 2.56 17.10
C LEU A 30 8.21 1.97 17.49
N LEU A 31 7.24 2.78 17.94
CA LEU A 31 5.85 2.34 18.03
C LEU A 31 5.17 2.45 16.66
N PRO A 32 4.22 1.56 16.35
CA PRO A 32 3.37 1.75 15.19
C PRO A 32 2.55 3.05 15.33
N PRO A 33 2.12 3.64 14.20
CA PRO A 33 1.14 4.73 14.23
C PRO A 33 -0.11 4.31 15.01
N SER A 34 -0.76 5.24 15.71
CA SER A 34 -2.11 5.00 16.26
C SER A 34 -3.14 4.94 15.13
N GLU A 35 -4.31 4.36 15.39
CA GLU A 35 -5.42 4.34 14.41
C GLU A 35 -5.78 5.73 13.88
N GLU A 36 -5.83 6.74 14.77
CA GLU A 36 -6.01 8.14 14.38
C GLU A 36 -4.92 8.62 13.41
N GLN A 37 -3.66 8.26 13.65
CA GLN A 37 -2.56 8.58 12.75
C GLN A 37 -2.69 7.82 11.41
N PHE A 38 -3.16 6.57 11.40
CA PHE A 38 -3.48 5.86 10.17
C PHE A 38 -4.54 6.61 9.35
N MET A 39 -5.67 6.97 9.97
CA MET A 39 -6.77 7.67 9.29
C MET A 39 -6.34 9.06 8.80
N LYS A 40 -5.56 9.81 9.59
CA LYS A 40 -4.96 11.09 9.18
C LYS A 40 -4.01 10.94 7.98
N ALA A 41 -3.28 9.83 7.89
CA ALA A 41 -2.44 9.53 6.73
C ALA A 41 -3.25 9.28 5.46
N ALA A 42 -4.54 8.96 5.59
CA ALA A 42 -5.47 8.67 4.52
C ALA A 42 -6.45 9.81 4.21
N ASP A 43 -6.18 11.03 4.72
CA ASP A 43 -6.99 12.22 4.48
C ASP A 43 -6.18 13.27 3.68
N PRO A 44 -6.60 13.65 2.44
CA PRO A 44 -7.90 13.34 1.82
C PRO A 44 -7.98 12.06 1.00
N ASP A 45 -6.86 11.36 0.78
CA ASP A 45 -6.81 10.27 -0.19
C ASP A 45 -6.51 8.93 0.51
N PRO A 46 -7.28 7.87 0.20
CA PRO A 46 -7.12 6.55 0.83
C PRO A 46 -5.71 5.99 0.59
N VAL A 47 -5.25 5.18 1.56
CA VAL A 47 -3.97 4.48 1.50
C VAL A 47 -4.23 2.98 1.46
N VAL A 48 -3.67 2.32 0.45
CA VAL A 48 -3.74 0.86 0.29
C VAL A 48 -2.35 0.29 0.47
N VAL A 49 -2.14 -0.45 1.56
CA VAL A 49 -0.93 -1.25 1.76
C VAL A 49 -1.22 -2.65 1.24
N VAL A 50 -0.39 -3.18 0.35
CA VAL A 50 -0.56 -4.54 -0.18
C VAL A 50 0.62 -5.37 0.25
N ASP A 51 0.36 -6.40 1.06
CA ASP A 51 1.36 -7.35 1.50
C ASP A 51 1.18 -8.69 0.78
N VAL A 52 2.29 -9.21 0.28
CA VAL A 52 2.34 -10.49 -0.42
C VAL A 52 3.48 -11.30 0.18
N SER A 53 3.13 -12.27 1.02
CA SER A 53 4.07 -13.14 1.73
C SER A 53 3.61 -14.60 1.72
N ASP A 54 4.46 -15.50 2.23
CA ASP A 54 4.13 -16.92 2.41
C ASP A 54 3.02 -17.17 3.44
N LEU A 55 2.79 -16.21 4.35
CA LEU A 55 1.79 -16.34 5.41
C LEU A 55 0.42 -15.92 4.92
N ARG A 56 0.32 -14.71 4.35
CA ARG A 56 -0.91 -14.13 3.82
C ARG A 56 -0.61 -13.19 2.67
N CYS A 57 -1.63 -13.00 1.84
CA CYS A 57 -1.63 -12.05 0.75
C CYS A 57 -2.91 -11.23 0.82
N ASP A 58 -2.82 -10.02 1.36
CA ASP A 58 -3.97 -9.14 1.62
C ASP A 58 -3.65 -7.68 1.29
N ALA A 59 -4.69 -6.86 1.27
CA ALA A 59 -4.57 -5.42 1.28
C ALA A 59 -5.15 -4.82 2.57
N PHE A 60 -4.42 -3.91 3.19
CA PHE A 60 -4.93 -3.04 4.23
C PHE A 60 -5.44 -1.75 3.59
N VAL A 61 -6.74 -1.52 3.67
CA VAL A 61 -7.39 -0.32 3.16
C VAL A 61 -7.58 0.65 4.32
N VAL A 62 -6.93 1.81 4.23
CA VAL A 62 -7.01 2.89 5.20
C VAL A 62 -7.72 4.07 4.56
N THR A 63 -8.78 4.52 5.20
CA THR A 63 -9.56 5.70 4.80
C THR A 63 -9.65 6.65 5.99
N ARG A 64 -10.19 7.85 5.78
CA ARG A 64 -10.47 8.77 6.88
C ARG A 64 -11.50 8.20 7.89
N ASP A 65 -12.34 7.26 7.44
CA ASP A 65 -13.46 6.72 8.20
C ASP A 65 -13.10 5.40 8.91
N GLY A 66 -11.92 4.81 8.62
CA GLY A 66 -11.46 3.61 9.29
C GLY A 66 -10.43 2.78 8.53
N ILE A 67 -10.03 1.68 9.17
CA ILE A 67 -9.06 0.69 8.67
C ILE A 67 -9.78 -0.64 8.49
N ARG A 68 -9.56 -1.30 7.36
CA ARG A 68 -10.06 -2.67 7.14
C ARG A 68 -9.10 -3.52 6.34
N LEU A 69 -9.18 -4.82 6.59
CA LEU A 69 -8.51 -5.85 5.81
C LEU A 69 -9.37 -6.20 4.59
N LEU A 70 -8.74 -6.27 3.43
CA LEU A 70 -9.30 -6.79 2.20
C LEU A 70 -8.53 -8.06 1.82
N GLU A 71 -9.21 -9.20 1.88
CA GLU A 71 -8.61 -10.46 1.48
C GLU A 71 -8.45 -10.53 -0.05
N LEU A 72 -7.30 -11.02 -0.52
CA LEU A 72 -7.00 -11.15 -1.94
C LEU A 72 -6.78 -12.63 -2.30
N PRO A 73 -7.83 -13.47 -2.32
CA PRO A 73 -7.70 -14.93 -2.42
C PRO A 73 -7.09 -15.40 -3.75
N LYS A 74 -7.05 -14.54 -4.78
CA LYS A 74 -6.51 -14.85 -6.10
C LYS A 74 -5.03 -14.47 -6.26
N ILE A 75 -4.44 -13.76 -5.30
CA ILE A 75 -3.04 -13.36 -5.36
C ILE A 75 -2.19 -14.32 -4.50
N THR A 76 -1.05 -14.74 -5.03
CA THR A 76 -0.11 -15.61 -4.33
C THR A 76 1.31 -15.08 -4.50
N LEU A 77 2.18 -15.33 -3.53
CA LEU A 77 3.59 -14.93 -3.61
C LEU A 77 4.27 -15.49 -4.86
N ASP A 78 4.08 -16.78 -5.14
CA ASP A 78 4.63 -17.44 -6.33
C ASP A 78 4.13 -16.81 -7.63
N GLY A 79 2.84 -16.45 -7.69
CA GLY A 79 2.25 -15.77 -8.84
C GLY A 79 2.89 -14.40 -9.10
N VAL A 80 3.00 -13.58 -8.05
CA VAL A 80 3.63 -12.25 -8.12
C VAL A 80 5.10 -12.36 -8.52
N GLN A 81 5.86 -13.26 -7.88
CA GLN A 81 7.27 -13.47 -8.21
C GLN A 81 7.45 -14.00 -9.63
N GLY A 82 6.58 -14.91 -10.08
CA GLY A 82 6.58 -15.44 -11.44
C GLY A 82 6.39 -14.34 -12.47
N LYS A 83 5.39 -13.46 -12.27
CA LYS A 83 5.13 -12.31 -13.14
C LYS A 83 6.26 -11.28 -13.11
N ALA A 84 6.82 -10.98 -11.94
CA ALA A 84 7.95 -10.07 -11.80
C ALA A 84 9.18 -10.58 -12.57
N ARG A 85 9.50 -11.88 -12.44
CA ARG A 85 10.60 -12.51 -13.21
C ARG A 85 10.34 -12.50 -14.72
N GLN A 86 9.09 -12.68 -15.15
CA GLN A 86 8.73 -12.63 -16.58
C GLN A 86 8.95 -11.24 -17.16
N ILE A 87 8.43 -10.19 -16.53
CA ILE A 87 8.60 -8.79 -17.00
C ILE A 87 10.07 -8.37 -17.02
N GLN A 88 10.86 -8.78 -16.02
CA GLN A 88 12.29 -8.48 -15.98
C GLN A 88 13.07 -9.12 -17.15
N ARG A 89 12.58 -10.24 -17.70
CA ARG A 89 13.21 -10.92 -18.83
C ARG A 89 12.70 -10.44 -20.18
N ASP A 90 11.40 -10.15 -20.29
CA ASP A 90 10.75 -9.81 -21.55
C ASP A 90 9.55 -8.86 -21.32
N SER A 91 9.62 -7.67 -21.92
CA SER A 91 8.59 -6.66 -21.84
C SER A 91 7.29 -7.06 -22.55
N VAL A 92 7.31 -8.01 -23.49
CA VAL A 92 6.11 -8.56 -24.14
C VAL A 92 5.20 -9.23 -23.10
N SER A 93 5.77 -9.76 -22.01
CA SER A 93 5.02 -10.37 -20.90
C SER A 93 4.09 -9.39 -20.19
N LEU A 94 4.28 -8.07 -20.38
CA LEU A 94 3.44 -7.02 -19.80
C LEU A 94 1.98 -7.17 -20.23
N GLY A 95 1.73 -7.51 -21.51
CA GLY A 95 0.37 -7.67 -22.04
C GLY A 95 -0.45 -8.75 -21.33
N SER A 96 0.20 -9.81 -20.83
CA SER A 96 -0.45 -10.85 -20.03
C SER A 96 -0.45 -10.56 -18.52
N THR A 97 0.37 -9.61 -18.07
CA THR A 97 0.53 -9.29 -16.66
C THR A 97 -0.46 -8.22 -16.20
N LEU A 98 -0.75 -7.21 -17.03
CA LEU A 98 -1.70 -6.16 -16.67
C LEU A 98 -3.13 -6.69 -16.47
N PRO A 99 -3.67 -7.59 -17.31
CA PRO A 99 -4.97 -8.21 -17.04
C PRO A 99 -4.97 -9.09 -15.78
N TRP A 100 -3.89 -9.82 -15.55
CA TRP A 100 -3.76 -10.64 -14.34
C TRP A 100 -3.73 -9.77 -13.07
N LEU A 101 -2.94 -8.69 -13.06
CA LEU A 101 -2.90 -7.73 -11.94
C LEU A 101 -4.26 -7.07 -11.71
N TRP A 102 -5.04 -6.87 -12.77
CA TRP A 102 -6.39 -6.33 -12.66
C TRP A 102 -7.29 -7.26 -11.84
N ASP A 103 -7.38 -8.52 -12.25
CA ASP A 103 -8.30 -9.49 -11.65
C ASP A 103 -7.94 -9.86 -10.21
N VAL A 104 -6.63 -9.92 -9.89
CA VAL A 104 -6.17 -10.42 -8.57
C VAL A 104 -5.97 -9.31 -7.54
N LEU A 105 -5.84 -8.06 -7.98
CA LEU A 105 -5.45 -6.95 -7.10
C LEU A 105 -6.17 -5.64 -7.40
N ALA A 106 -6.08 -5.11 -8.62
CA ALA A 106 -6.55 -3.75 -8.86
C ALA A 106 -8.09 -3.65 -8.80
N SER A 107 -8.84 -4.53 -9.47
CA SER A 107 -10.31 -4.49 -9.42
C SER A 107 -10.85 -4.66 -8.00
N PRO A 108 -10.43 -5.67 -7.22
CA PRO A 108 -10.89 -5.84 -5.84
C PRO A 108 -10.60 -4.62 -4.94
N VAL A 109 -9.42 -4.01 -5.09
CA VAL A 109 -9.06 -2.81 -4.32
C VAL A 109 -9.89 -1.60 -4.73
N LEU A 110 -10.13 -1.41 -6.03
CA LEU A 110 -10.91 -0.29 -6.54
C LEU A 110 -12.40 -0.44 -6.19
N GLU A 111 -12.95 -1.66 -6.31
CA GLU A 111 -14.31 -1.99 -5.86
C GLU A 111 -14.47 -1.72 -4.36
N ALA A 112 -13.49 -2.12 -3.57
CA ALA A 112 -13.49 -1.84 -2.15
C ALA A 112 -13.53 -0.32 -1.87
N LEU A 113 -12.89 0.51 -2.70
CA LEU A 113 -12.87 1.97 -2.56
C LEU A 113 -14.02 2.68 -3.31
N ASP A 114 -14.98 1.95 -3.87
CA ASP A 114 -16.06 2.46 -4.71
C ASP A 114 -15.58 3.21 -5.98
N PHE A 115 -14.36 2.93 -6.44
CA PHE A 115 -13.78 3.43 -7.70
C PHE A 115 -14.08 2.44 -8.84
N THR A 116 -15.36 2.15 -9.09
CA THR A 116 -15.79 1.08 -10.01
C THR A 116 -15.92 1.52 -11.47
N SER A 117 -15.86 2.82 -11.76
CA SER A 117 -16.02 3.37 -13.11
C SER A 117 -15.14 4.61 -13.29
N PRO A 118 -14.82 4.99 -14.54
CA PRO A 118 -14.12 6.24 -14.80
C PRO A 118 -14.88 7.44 -14.20
N PRO A 119 -14.17 8.44 -13.66
CA PRO A 119 -14.80 9.63 -13.10
C PRO A 119 -15.60 10.37 -14.18
N SER A 120 -16.73 10.93 -13.79
CA SER A 120 -17.55 11.75 -14.70
C SER A 120 -16.93 13.14 -14.84
N SER A 121 -17.15 13.78 -15.99
CA SER A 121 -16.71 15.16 -16.22
C SER A 121 -17.35 16.20 -15.28
N ALA A 122 -18.39 15.79 -14.53
CA ALA A 122 -19.04 16.60 -13.50
C ALA A 122 -18.34 16.53 -12.14
N ASP A 123 -17.39 15.61 -11.95
CA ASP A 123 -16.68 15.44 -10.68
C ASP A 123 -15.71 16.60 -10.46
N SER A 124 -15.81 17.22 -9.28
CA SER A 124 -14.99 18.38 -8.91
C SER A 124 -13.53 18.02 -8.61
N ARG A 125 -13.22 16.73 -8.45
CA ARG A 125 -11.85 16.23 -8.24
C ARG A 125 -11.72 14.80 -8.77
N GLU A 126 -10.62 14.53 -9.47
CA GLU A 126 -10.27 13.18 -9.89
C GLU A 126 -9.96 12.29 -8.67
N PRO A 127 -10.49 11.05 -8.61
CA PRO A 127 -10.15 10.10 -7.56
C PRO A 127 -8.64 9.88 -7.48
N HIS A 128 -8.09 9.93 -6.27
CA HIS A 128 -6.68 9.70 -6.02
C HIS A 128 -6.50 8.70 -4.88
N MET A 129 -5.47 7.86 -4.96
CA MET A 129 -5.10 6.99 -3.85
C MET A 129 -3.59 6.73 -3.76
N TRP A 130 -3.15 6.46 -2.55
CA TRP A 130 -1.79 6.03 -2.26
C TRP A 130 -1.68 4.51 -2.23
N ARG A 131 -0.65 3.97 -2.88
CA ARG A 131 -0.29 2.55 -2.84
C ARG A 131 1.02 2.39 -2.09
N ILE A 132 1.08 1.41 -1.20
CA ILE A 132 2.30 0.99 -0.50
C ILE A 132 2.48 -0.51 -0.79
N PRO A 133 3.13 -0.87 -1.92
CA PRO A 133 3.40 -2.26 -2.24
C PRO A 133 4.53 -2.82 -1.38
N VAL A 134 4.35 -4.03 -0.87
CA VAL A 134 5.38 -4.73 -0.08
C VAL A 134 5.95 -5.90 -0.89
N GLY A 135 7.25 -6.14 -0.74
CA GLY A 135 7.92 -7.30 -1.33
C GLY A 135 7.96 -7.27 -2.88
N PRO A 136 7.82 -8.42 -3.55
CA PRO A 136 7.97 -8.55 -5.02
C PRO A 136 6.99 -7.70 -5.83
N LEU A 137 5.90 -7.23 -5.23
CA LEU A 137 4.90 -6.38 -5.88
C LEU A 137 5.48 -5.02 -6.31
N ASN A 138 6.57 -4.56 -5.70
CA ASN A 138 7.30 -3.33 -6.08
C ASN A 138 7.80 -3.34 -7.53
N PHE A 139 7.97 -4.52 -8.13
CA PHE A 139 8.44 -4.67 -9.51
C PHE A 139 7.30 -4.76 -10.54
N LEU A 140 6.05 -4.67 -10.10
CA LEU A 140 4.87 -4.81 -10.96
C LEU A 140 4.13 -3.48 -11.13
N PRO A 141 3.69 -3.14 -12.35
CA PRO A 141 3.02 -1.87 -12.64
C PRO A 141 1.54 -1.93 -12.27
N VAL A 142 1.23 -2.03 -10.97
CA VAL A 142 -0.14 -2.14 -10.47
C VAL A 142 -1.02 -0.95 -10.89
N HIS A 143 -0.45 0.25 -11.00
CA HIS A 143 -1.15 1.43 -11.50
C HIS A 143 -1.64 1.28 -12.95
N ALA A 144 -0.99 0.44 -13.76
CA ALA A 144 -1.35 0.19 -15.15
C ALA A 144 -2.19 -1.09 -15.33
N ALA A 145 -2.56 -1.78 -14.25
CA ALA A 145 -3.37 -2.99 -14.32
C ALA A 145 -4.68 -2.73 -15.09
N GLY A 146 -5.05 -3.62 -16.00
CA GLY A 146 -6.29 -3.47 -16.76
C GLY A 146 -6.33 -4.19 -18.11
N TYR A 147 -7.51 -4.14 -18.72
CA TYR A 147 -7.81 -4.68 -20.05
C TYR A 147 -7.69 -3.62 -21.16
N HIS A 148 -6.46 -3.15 -21.43
CA HIS A 148 -6.18 -2.08 -22.40
C HIS A 148 -6.66 -2.34 -23.84
N GLY A 149 -6.84 -3.61 -24.23
CA GLY A 149 -7.31 -3.99 -25.57
C GLY A 149 -8.84 -4.00 -25.75
N LYS A 150 -9.63 -3.86 -24.68
CA LYS A 150 -11.10 -4.04 -24.74
C LYS A 150 -11.89 -2.73 -24.81
N GLN A 151 -11.25 -1.57 -24.62
CA GLN A 151 -11.91 -0.25 -24.56
C GLN A 151 -13.10 -0.18 -23.57
N THR A 152 -13.04 -0.94 -22.46
CA THR A 152 -14.13 -1.04 -21.47
C THR A 152 -13.99 -0.08 -20.28
N GLY A 153 -12.87 0.63 -20.14
CA GLY A 153 -12.55 1.40 -18.93
C GLY A 153 -12.21 0.53 -17.72
N GLU A 154 -11.96 -0.77 -17.94
CA GLU A 154 -11.49 -1.72 -16.91
C GLU A 154 -9.97 -1.62 -16.76
N THR A 155 -9.49 -0.42 -16.43
CA THR A 155 -8.10 -0.17 -16.10
C THR A 155 -7.98 0.70 -14.86
N ALA A 156 -6.89 0.53 -14.11
CA ALA A 156 -6.64 1.34 -12.91
C ALA A 156 -6.39 2.81 -13.30
N LEU A 157 -5.77 3.05 -14.45
CA LEU A 157 -5.49 4.40 -14.98
C LEU A 157 -6.78 5.15 -15.31
N ASP A 158 -7.81 4.47 -15.83
CA ASP A 158 -9.08 5.10 -16.18
C ASP A 158 -9.92 5.47 -14.94
N ARG A 159 -9.61 4.90 -13.76
CA ARG A 159 -10.46 5.02 -12.57
C ARG A 159 -9.85 5.84 -11.44
N VAL A 160 -8.53 5.84 -11.28
CA VAL A 160 -7.90 6.52 -10.14
C VAL A 160 -6.47 6.95 -10.46
N ILE A 161 -6.10 8.17 -10.04
CA ILE A 161 -4.72 8.59 -10.00
C ILE A 161 -4.02 7.81 -8.87
N SER A 162 -2.93 7.12 -9.19
CA SER A 162 -2.17 6.33 -8.22
C SER A 162 -0.85 7.00 -7.86
N SER A 163 -0.65 7.30 -6.57
CA SER A 163 0.66 7.67 -5.99
C SER A 163 1.27 6.53 -5.19
N TYR A 164 2.58 6.59 -4.95
CA TYR A 164 3.32 5.55 -4.22
C TYR A 164 3.94 6.11 -2.94
N GLY A 165 3.71 5.42 -1.81
CA GLY A 165 4.34 5.70 -0.53
C GLY A 165 5.26 4.56 -0.10
N SER A 166 6.26 4.85 0.73
CA SER A 166 7.14 3.83 1.32
C SER A 166 6.62 3.29 2.65
N SER A 167 5.82 4.07 3.38
CA SER A 167 5.13 3.66 4.61
C SER A 167 4.02 4.64 4.97
N ILE A 168 3.12 4.24 5.87
CA ILE A 168 2.10 5.16 6.39
C ILE A 168 2.73 6.30 7.21
N LYS A 169 3.84 6.01 7.90
CA LYS A 169 4.61 7.02 8.63
C LYS A 169 5.24 8.07 7.70
N SER A 170 5.70 7.68 6.51
CA SER A 170 6.22 8.64 5.53
C SER A 170 5.12 9.53 4.96
N LEU A 171 3.93 8.97 4.73
CA LEU A 171 2.77 9.77 4.30
C LEU A 171 2.35 10.77 5.38
N LEU A 172 2.35 10.37 6.64
CA LEU A 172 2.11 11.28 7.78
C LEU A 172 3.10 12.42 7.85
N ALA A 173 4.39 12.16 7.60
CA ALA A 173 5.42 13.18 7.60
C ALA A 173 5.34 14.11 6.37
N ALA A 174 4.86 13.60 5.24
CA ALA A 174 4.74 14.36 3.99
C ALA A 174 3.48 15.24 3.95
N ARG A 175 2.42 14.86 4.68
CA ARG A 175 1.22 15.69 4.79
C ARG A 175 1.54 16.93 5.63
N PRO A 176 1.34 18.15 5.10
CA PRO A 176 1.50 19.36 5.89
C PRO A 176 0.60 19.23 7.12
N THR A 177 1.17 19.34 8.31
CA THR A 177 0.34 19.68 9.47
C THR A 177 -0.26 21.04 9.15
N MET A 178 -1.58 21.14 9.01
CA MET A 178 -2.26 22.44 9.12
C MET A 178 -2.07 22.93 10.56
N GLY A 179 -0.87 23.41 10.86
CA GLY A 179 -0.58 24.26 11.99
C GLY A 179 -1.06 25.64 11.59
N SER A 180 -2.04 26.14 12.34
CA SER A 180 -2.51 27.51 12.33
C SER A 180 -1.35 28.48 12.15
N CYS A 181 -1.33 29.20 11.02
CA CYS A 181 -0.63 30.47 10.96
C CYS A 181 -1.48 31.42 11.83
N SER A 182 -1.02 31.67 13.05
CA SER A 182 -1.50 32.77 13.92
C SER A 182 -0.54 33.93 13.82
#